data_AF-A0A1T4SI52-F1
#
_entry.id   AF-A0A1T4SI52-F1
#
_cell.length_a   1.000
_cell.length_b   1.000
_cell.length_c   1.000
_cell.angle_alpha   90.00
_cell.angle_beta   90.00
_cell.angle_gamma   90.00
#
_symmetry.space_group_name_H-M   'P 1'
#
loop_
_entity.id
_entity.type
_entity.pdbx_description
1 polymer ?
#
loop_
_entity_poly.entity_id
_entity_poly.type
_entity_poly.pdbx_seq_one_letter_code
_entity_poly.pdbx_strand_id
1 'polypeptide(L)'
;MLVAEFGSRHNGYASCYSDRDLLIVSSDWSRINFAKNYYSNIGFSVTSFHTSKAKYLAKNGSLFFKHVIDESVLISDSSGIYRELNDSWEPQSNYNREIESNIDLLEMINYMPKSKYTANYVVDMLVISVRNILIRLIAETGRYIFDWETLARVAFEYGYISYSDIALISYSRKVKNRYRMGVYDNVSHHVINGLISILNSVQNESFKLRFLSNKSILSLPERFDNGSYKQLKALEAICCLYSFDPSLMPYMELVKDPNYACATSALTNASRGTVNA
;
A
#
# COMPACT_ATOMS: atom_id res chain seq x y z
N MET A 1 22.94 3.26 11.54
CA MET A 1 21.66 2.68 11.09
C MET A 1 20.58 3.67 11.41
N LEU A 2 19.73 3.95 10.44
CA LEU A 2 18.54 4.76 10.61
C LEU A 2 17.37 3.87 11.02
N VAL A 3 16.66 4.29 12.05
CA VAL A 3 15.36 3.77 12.48
C VAL A 3 14.46 4.97 12.70
N ALA A 4 13.36 5.05 11.94
CA ALA A 4 12.42 6.17 12.00
C ALA A 4 10.98 5.64 12.00
N GLU A 5 10.17 6.08 12.94
CA GLU A 5 8.72 5.82 12.94
C GLU A 5 8.03 6.91 12.11
N PHE A 6 7.09 6.55 11.23
CA PHE A 6 6.42 7.50 10.35
C PHE A 6 4.91 7.22 10.25
N GLY A 7 4.17 8.15 9.65
CA GLY A 7 2.74 8.01 9.38
C GLY A 7 1.81 8.60 10.45
N SER A 8 0.51 8.32 10.27
CA SER A 8 -0.61 9.10 10.83
C SER A 8 -0.72 9.23 12.37
N ARG A 9 0.07 8.48 13.17
CA ARG A 9 0.05 8.63 14.64
C ARG A 9 0.78 9.89 15.12
N HIS A 10 1.70 10.44 14.31
CA HIS A 10 2.52 11.59 14.71
C HIS A 10 1.94 12.93 14.26
N ASN A 11 0.91 12.91 13.39
CA ASN A 11 0.22 14.12 12.89
C ASN A 11 -1.02 14.53 13.73
N GLY A 12 -1.17 14.03 14.95
CA GLY A 12 -2.26 14.42 15.87
C GLY A 12 -3.63 13.81 15.59
N TYR A 13 -3.81 13.07 14.50
CA TYR A 13 -5.05 12.34 14.14
C TYR A 13 -4.86 10.84 14.31
N ALA A 14 -4.48 10.42 15.52
CA ALA A 14 -4.39 9.02 15.87
C ALA A 14 -5.80 8.39 15.82
N SER A 15 -6.20 7.90 14.65
CA SER A 15 -7.30 6.95 14.59
C SER A 15 -6.88 5.69 15.34
N CYS A 16 -7.79 5.04 16.04
CA CYS A 16 -7.55 3.75 16.70
C CYS A 16 -7.17 2.60 15.73
N TYR A 17 -7.00 2.91 14.44
CA TYR A 17 -6.73 2.00 13.33
C TYR A 17 -5.36 2.26 12.65
N SER A 18 -4.52 3.14 13.18
CA SER A 18 -3.26 3.50 12.55
C SER A 18 -2.14 2.50 12.89
N ASP A 19 -1.65 1.81 11.85
CA ASP A 19 -0.45 0.95 11.89
C ASP A 19 0.76 1.76 12.41
N ARG A 20 1.69 1.07 13.09
CA ARG A 20 2.97 1.68 13.53
C ARG A 20 4.00 1.44 12.44
N ASP A 21 4.09 2.36 11.48
CA ASP A 21 5.01 2.22 10.36
C ASP A 21 6.44 2.59 10.79
N LEU A 22 7.40 1.72 10.46
CA LEU A 22 8.80 1.89 10.81
C LEU A 22 9.70 1.74 9.58
N LEU A 23 10.59 2.69 9.37
CA LEU A 23 11.64 2.63 8.37
C LEU A 23 12.96 2.18 9.03
N ILE A 24 13.62 1.19 8.44
CA ILE A 24 14.97 0.78 8.78
C ILE A 24 15.90 0.95 7.57
N VAL A 25 17.00 1.69 7.73
CA VAL A 25 18.03 1.82 6.69
C VAL A 25 19.42 1.53 7.25
N SER A 26 20.14 0.61 6.59
CA SER A 26 21.51 0.23 6.93
C SER A 26 22.26 -0.22 5.68
N SER A 27 23.59 -0.17 5.73
CA SER A 27 24.45 -0.83 4.74
C SER A 27 24.72 -2.30 5.06
N ASP A 28 24.24 -2.79 6.21
CA ASP A 28 24.43 -4.15 6.70
C ASP A 28 23.08 -4.88 6.79
N TRP A 29 22.90 -5.89 5.93
CA TRP A 29 21.67 -6.69 5.87
C TRP A 29 21.44 -7.53 7.14
N SER A 30 22.48 -7.96 7.83
CA SER A 30 22.34 -8.72 9.08
C SER A 30 21.69 -7.85 10.15
N ARG A 31 22.11 -6.58 10.24
CA ARG A 31 21.50 -5.59 11.14
C ARG A 31 20.07 -5.25 10.73
N ILE A 32 19.79 -5.13 9.43
CA ILE A 32 18.42 -4.93 8.93
C ILE A 32 17.51 -6.07 9.38
N ASN A 33 17.92 -7.31 9.15
CA ASN A 33 17.11 -8.48 9.50
C ASN A 33 16.88 -8.60 11.00
N PHE A 34 17.93 -8.38 11.80
CA PHE A 34 17.80 -8.37 13.26
C PHE A 34 16.81 -7.31 13.74
N ALA A 35 16.97 -6.06 13.27
CA ALA A 35 16.11 -4.95 13.68
C ALA A 35 14.67 -5.15 13.17
N LYS A 36 14.50 -5.64 11.93
CA LYS A 36 13.18 -6.00 11.38
C LYS A 36 12.46 -6.99 12.29
N ASN A 37 13.11 -8.10 12.63
CA ASN A 37 12.52 -9.10 13.52
C ASN A 37 12.17 -8.51 14.89
N TYR A 38 13.08 -7.72 15.49
CA TYR A 38 12.83 -7.09 16.78
C TYR A 38 11.60 -6.17 16.76
N TYR A 39 11.53 -5.25 15.80
CA TYR A 39 10.45 -4.27 15.72
C TYR A 39 9.11 -4.89 15.29
N SER A 40 9.12 -5.86 14.37
CA SER A 40 7.92 -6.61 14.01
C SER A 40 7.35 -7.36 15.21
N ASN A 41 8.19 -7.97 16.06
CA ASN A 41 7.74 -8.68 17.26
C ASN A 41 7.09 -7.79 18.33
N ILE A 42 7.34 -6.48 18.30
CA ILE A 42 6.71 -5.50 19.20
C ILE A 42 5.61 -4.67 18.49
N GLY A 43 5.16 -5.14 17.31
CA GLY A 43 3.96 -4.64 16.64
C GLY A 43 4.18 -3.50 15.64
N PHE A 44 5.38 -3.30 15.11
CA PHE A 44 5.61 -2.37 14.00
C PHE A 44 5.45 -3.06 12.64
N SER A 45 4.84 -2.35 11.67
CA SER A 45 4.98 -2.71 10.26
C SER A 45 6.29 -2.13 9.74
N VAL A 46 7.24 -3.01 9.40
CA VAL A 46 8.62 -2.61 9.12
C VAL A 46 8.90 -2.61 7.62
N THR A 47 9.25 -1.43 7.10
CA THR A 47 9.84 -1.26 5.78
C THR A 47 11.35 -1.08 5.91
N SER A 48 12.13 -1.79 5.10
CA SER A 48 13.59 -1.76 5.19
C SER A 48 14.27 -1.57 3.85
N PHE A 49 15.34 -0.78 3.82
CA PHE A 49 16.17 -0.57 2.63
C PHE A 49 17.65 -0.67 2.94
N HIS A 50 18.42 -1.18 1.98
CA HIS A 50 19.86 -0.94 1.97
C HIS A 50 20.14 0.55 1.72
N THR A 51 21.17 1.10 2.37
CA THR A 51 21.51 2.54 2.26
C THR A 51 21.65 3.01 0.81
N SER A 52 22.29 2.21 -0.07
CA SER A 52 22.44 2.59 -1.48
C SER A 52 21.09 2.71 -2.22
N LYS A 53 20.13 1.82 -1.92
CA LYS A 53 18.79 1.87 -2.52
C LYS A 53 17.99 3.04 -1.97
N ALA A 54 18.08 3.31 -0.66
CA ALA A 54 17.42 4.44 -0.03
C ALA A 54 17.90 5.77 -0.63
N LYS A 55 19.23 5.97 -0.73
CA LYS A 55 19.84 7.14 -1.37
C LYS A 55 19.42 7.28 -2.84
N TYR A 56 19.41 6.18 -3.59
CA TYR A 56 18.94 6.20 -4.98
C TYR A 56 17.49 6.66 -5.07
N LEU A 57 16.59 6.13 -4.24
CA LEU A 57 15.17 6.50 -4.26
C LEU A 57 14.95 7.95 -3.82
N ALA A 58 15.66 8.42 -2.79
CA ALA A 58 15.60 9.82 -2.35
C ALA A 58 16.03 10.78 -3.46
N LYS A 59 17.19 10.53 -4.10
CA LYS A 59 17.71 11.32 -5.23
C LYS A 59 16.78 11.35 -6.44
N ASN A 60 15.95 10.32 -6.62
CA ASN A 60 14.97 10.26 -7.70
C ASN A 60 13.56 10.68 -7.24
N GLY A 61 13.45 11.52 -6.22
CA GLY A 61 12.19 12.16 -5.82
C GLY A 61 11.11 11.24 -5.30
N SER A 62 11.50 10.12 -4.70
CA SER A 62 10.56 9.19 -4.08
C SER A 62 9.68 9.89 -3.05
N LEU A 63 8.37 9.88 -3.29
CA LEU A 63 7.37 10.43 -2.38
C LEU A 63 7.31 9.67 -1.05
N PHE A 64 7.71 8.39 -1.03
CA PHE A 64 7.88 7.63 0.21
C PHE A 64 8.97 8.25 1.09
N PHE A 65 10.15 8.55 0.54
CA PHE A 65 11.21 9.20 1.32
C PHE A 65 10.85 10.63 1.67
N LYS A 66 10.14 11.36 0.81
CA LYS A 66 9.62 12.69 1.16
C LYS A 66 8.71 12.64 2.40
N HIS A 67 7.77 11.70 2.43
CA HIS A 67 6.90 11.45 3.58
C HIS A 67 7.69 11.16 4.86
N VAL A 68 8.70 10.29 4.78
CA VAL A 68 9.57 10.00 5.93
C VAL A 68 10.33 11.24 6.39
N ILE A 69 10.93 12.00 5.47
CA ILE A 69 11.69 13.22 5.78
C ILE A 69 10.79 14.28 6.43
N ASP A 70 9.56 14.40 5.99
CA ASP A 70 8.67 15.46 6.48
C ASP A 70 7.97 15.09 7.80
N GLU A 71 7.65 13.81 8.02
CA GLU A 71 6.71 13.39 9.07
C GLU A 71 7.29 12.35 10.06
N SER A 72 8.53 11.88 9.89
CA SER A 72 9.07 10.84 10.76
C SER A 72 9.62 11.36 12.10
N VAL A 73 9.56 10.48 13.10
CA VAL A 73 10.26 10.64 14.38
C VAL A 73 11.45 9.67 14.39
N LEU A 74 12.64 10.23 14.55
CA LEU A 74 13.88 9.45 14.60
C LEU A 74 13.98 8.71 15.94
N ILE A 75 14.06 7.39 15.87
CA ILE A 75 14.37 6.52 17.00
C ILE A 75 15.88 6.37 17.14
N SER A 76 16.58 6.26 16.00
CA SER A 76 18.04 6.17 15.95
C SER A 76 18.54 6.63 14.58
N ASP A 77 19.61 7.41 14.54
CA ASP A 77 20.38 7.65 13.31
C ASP A 77 21.88 7.69 13.59
N SER A 78 22.44 6.54 13.97
CA SER A 78 23.85 6.43 14.37
C SER A 78 24.85 6.69 13.22
N SER A 79 24.38 6.88 11.99
CA SER A 79 25.21 6.97 10.79
C SER A 79 24.95 8.23 9.97
N GLY A 80 24.10 9.15 10.44
CA GLY A 80 23.74 10.37 9.72
C GLY A 80 22.97 10.12 8.41
N ILE A 81 22.37 8.94 8.25
CA ILE A 81 21.69 8.53 7.02
C ILE A 81 20.47 9.43 6.78
N TYR A 82 19.78 9.87 7.83
CA TYR A 82 18.62 10.74 7.68
C TYR A 82 18.98 12.06 7.01
N ARG A 83 20.05 12.70 7.47
CA ARG A 83 20.57 13.94 6.87
C ARG A 83 20.94 13.72 5.41
N GLU A 84 21.62 12.62 5.09
CA GLU A 84 21.95 12.30 3.70
C GLU A 84 20.72 12.09 2.81
N LEU A 85 19.65 11.47 3.33
CA LEU A 85 18.39 11.31 2.58
C LEU A 85 17.69 12.67 2.38
N ASN A 86 17.64 13.50 3.41
CA ASN A 86 17.07 14.84 3.34
C ASN A 86 17.82 15.73 2.35
N ASP A 87 19.14 15.75 2.43
CA ASP A 87 19.98 16.64 1.61
C ASP A 87 20.05 16.20 0.15
N SER A 88 19.77 14.92 -0.14
CA SER A 88 19.79 14.37 -1.49
C SER A 88 18.43 14.30 -2.16
N TRP A 89 17.34 14.59 -1.44
CA TRP A 89 16.00 14.47 -2.01
C TRP A 89 15.71 15.61 -2.97
N GLU A 90 15.33 15.26 -4.20
CA GLU A 90 14.96 16.21 -5.25
C GLU A 90 13.63 15.79 -5.87
N PRO A 91 12.66 16.70 -6.07
CA PRO A 91 11.37 16.33 -6.64
C PRO A 91 11.52 15.82 -8.08
N GLN A 92 10.62 14.91 -8.47
CA GLN A 92 10.50 14.55 -9.89
C GLN A 92 9.83 15.68 -10.67
N SER A 93 10.15 15.78 -11.96
CA SER A 93 9.51 16.76 -12.86
C SER A 93 8.06 16.41 -13.20
N ASN A 94 7.69 15.13 -13.11
CA ASN A 94 6.32 14.62 -13.17
C ASN A 94 6.28 13.23 -12.52
N TYR A 95 5.10 12.81 -12.08
CA TYR A 95 4.86 11.52 -11.44
C TYR A 95 4.03 10.56 -12.31
N ASN A 96 3.91 10.83 -13.61
CA ASN A 96 3.08 10.07 -14.55
C ASN A 96 3.37 8.57 -14.55
N ARG A 97 4.66 8.17 -14.55
CA ARG A 97 5.05 6.75 -14.48
C ARG A 97 4.53 6.06 -13.22
N GLU A 98 4.50 6.77 -12.10
CA GLU A 98 3.96 6.20 -10.86
C GLU A 98 2.43 6.18 -10.85
N ILE A 99 1.78 7.14 -11.51
CA ILE A 99 0.33 7.13 -11.73
C ILE A 99 -0.04 5.94 -12.62
N GLU A 100 0.61 5.76 -13.77
CA GLU A 100 0.46 4.62 -14.67
C GLU A 100 0.68 3.30 -13.92
N SER A 101 1.75 3.19 -13.11
CA SER A 101 2.00 2.00 -12.31
C SER A 101 0.87 1.71 -11.30
N ASN A 102 0.22 2.73 -10.74
CA ASN A 102 -0.97 2.56 -9.89
C ASN A 102 -2.22 2.17 -10.69
N ILE A 103 -2.33 2.61 -11.95
CA ILE A 103 -3.40 2.19 -12.86
C ILE A 103 -3.25 0.72 -13.22
N ASP A 104 -2.03 0.25 -13.49
CA ASP A 104 -1.78 -1.17 -13.72
C ASP A 104 -2.23 -2.03 -12.53
N LEU A 105 -2.13 -1.52 -11.29
CA LEU A 105 -2.64 -2.25 -10.13
C LEU A 105 -4.17 -2.42 -10.20
N LEU A 106 -4.89 -1.48 -10.82
CA LEU A 106 -6.33 -1.57 -11.00
C LEU A 106 -6.73 -2.61 -12.04
N GLU A 107 -5.84 -3.03 -12.94
CA GLU A 107 -6.08 -4.17 -13.82
C GLU A 107 -6.38 -5.44 -13.00
N MET A 108 -5.83 -5.54 -11.79
CA MET A 108 -6.14 -6.66 -10.89
C MET A 108 -7.62 -6.72 -10.51
N ILE A 109 -8.32 -5.58 -10.53
CA ILE A 109 -9.77 -5.53 -10.30
C ILE A 109 -10.56 -6.16 -11.46
N ASN A 110 -9.93 -6.50 -12.59
CA ASN A 110 -10.55 -7.35 -13.59
C ASN A 110 -10.68 -8.82 -13.15
N TYR A 111 -9.90 -9.25 -12.16
CA TYR A 111 -9.80 -10.65 -11.73
C TYR A 111 -10.55 -10.91 -10.43
N MET A 112 -11.65 -10.18 -10.19
CA MET A 112 -12.37 -10.26 -8.92
C MET A 112 -13.06 -11.62 -8.69
N PRO A 113 -12.84 -12.26 -7.53
CA PRO A 113 -13.53 -13.50 -7.19
C PRO A 113 -15.02 -13.26 -7.00
N LYS A 114 -15.83 -14.29 -7.20
CA LYS A 114 -17.25 -14.26 -6.82
C LYS A 114 -17.38 -14.76 -5.39
N SER A 115 -17.17 -13.89 -4.43
CA SER A 115 -17.36 -14.20 -3.01
C SER A 115 -17.99 -13.02 -2.26
N LYS A 116 -18.49 -13.28 -1.05
CA LYS A 116 -19.05 -12.24 -0.17
C LYS A 116 -18.01 -11.20 0.29
N TYR A 117 -16.71 -11.49 0.12
CA TYR A 117 -15.61 -10.62 0.53
C TYR A 117 -15.11 -9.70 -0.57
N THR A 118 -15.42 -10.03 -1.82
CA THR A 118 -14.95 -9.31 -3.01
C THR A 118 -15.17 -7.82 -2.93
N ALA A 119 -16.34 -7.38 -2.48
CA ALA A 119 -16.66 -5.96 -2.43
C ALA A 119 -15.75 -5.18 -1.45
N ASN A 120 -15.35 -5.79 -0.34
CA ASN A 120 -14.42 -5.18 0.62
C ASN A 120 -13.00 -5.10 0.05
N TYR A 121 -12.54 -6.18 -0.59
CA TYR A 121 -11.24 -6.22 -1.28
C TYR A 121 -11.15 -5.18 -2.41
N VAL A 122 -12.20 -5.06 -3.23
CA VAL A 122 -12.32 -4.03 -4.27
C VAL A 122 -12.23 -2.63 -3.68
N VAL A 123 -12.94 -2.36 -2.58
CA VAL A 123 -12.87 -1.06 -1.91
C VAL A 123 -11.46 -0.76 -1.38
N ASP A 124 -10.75 -1.74 -0.79
CA ASP A 124 -9.36 -1.54 -0.36
C ASP A 124 -8.46 -1.13 -1.52
N MET A 125 -8.54 -1.85 -2.64
CA MET A 125 -7.78 -1.54 -3.86
C MET A 125 -8.10 -0.14 -4.39
N LEU A 126 -9.39 0.18 -4.57
CA LEU A 126 -9.81 1.47 -5.13
C LEU A 126 -9.40 2.65 -4.23
N VAL A 127 -9.56 2.53 -2.91
CA VAL A 127 -9.19 3.60 -1.96
C VAL A 127 -7.68 3.84 -1.96
N ILE A 128 -6.87 2.78 -2.02
CA ILE A 128 -5.40 2.91 -2.14
C ILE A 128 -5.04 3.63 -3.43
N SER A 129 -5.61 3.22 -4.56
CA SER A 129 -5.31 3.83 -5.87
C SER A 129 -5.75 5.29 -5.94
N VAL A 130 -6.95 5.64 -5.46
CA VAL A 130 -7.40 7.04 -5.37
C VAL A 130 -6.41 7.88 -4.57
N ARG A 131 -5.99 7.41 -3.38
CA ARG A 131 -4.99 8.11 -2.56
C ARG A 131 -3.70 8.34 -3.32
N ASN A 132 -3.18 7.26 -3.90
CA ASN A 132 -1.88 7.26 -4.53
C ASN A 132 -1.84 8.22 -5.72
N ILE A 133 -2.90 8.27 -6.53
CA ILE A 133 -3.00 9.18 -7.66
C ILE A 133 -3.13 10.63 -7.18
N LEU A 134 -4.00 10.90 -6.20
CA LEU A 134 -4.17 12.26 -5.66
C LEU A 134 -2.87 12.81 -5.06
N ILE A 135 -2.12 11.99 -4.31
CA ILE A 135 -0.82 12.41 -3.75
C ILE A 135 0.13 12.86 -4.88
N ARG A 136 0.15 12.11 -6.00
CA ARG A 136 1.05 12.38 -7.14
C ARG A 136 0.64 13.63 -7.89
N LEU A 137 -0.65 13.77 -8.24
CA LEU A 137 -1.18 14.97 -8.89
C LEU A 137 -0.90 16.23 -8.07
N ILE A 138 -1.08 16.16 -6.75
CA ILE A 138 -0.81 17.30 -5.88
C ILE A 138 0.70 17.56 -5.71
N ALA A 139 1.52 16.52 -5.67
CA ALA A 139 2.98 16.64 -5.61
C ALA A 139 3.57 17.35 -6.85
N GLU A 140 2.96 17.20 -8.03
CA GLU A 140 3.35 17.96 -9.23
C GLU A 140 3.16 19.48 -9.08
N THR A 141 2.32 19.92 -8.14
CA THR A 141 2.17 21.35 -7.79
C THR A 141 3.20 21.82 -6.76
N GLY A 142 4.15 20.97 -6.38
CA GLY A 142 5.16 21.24 -5.34
C GLY A 142 4.65 21.09 -3.91
N ARG A 143 3.45 20.51 -3.71
CA ARG A 143 2.85 20.27 -2.40
C ARG A 143 2.90 18.77 -2.06
N TYR A 144 3.59 18.41 -0.98
CA TYR A 144 3.73 17.02 -0.54
C TYR A 144 2.80 16.78 0.64
N ILE A 145 1.67 16.12 0.40
CA ILE A 145 0.62 15.91 1.40
C ILE A 145 0.32 14.42 1.49
N PHE A 146 0.50 13.85 2.69
CA PHE A 146 0.34 12.41 2.90
C PHE A 146 -0.85 12.06 3.79
N ASP A 147 -1.31 12.96 4.66
CA ASP A 147 -2.51 12.76 5.46
C ASP A 147 -3.79 12.88 4.61
N TRP A 148 -4.80 12.07 4.93
CA TRP A 148 -6.01 11.97 4.11
C TRP A 148 -6.91 13.21 4.16
N GLU A 149 -6.94 13.91 5.29
CA GLU A 149 -7.88 15.02 5.51
C GLU A 149 -7.43 16.25 4.73
N THR A 150 -6.14 16.58 4.83
CA THR A 150 -5.51 17.62 4.01
C THR A 150 -5.51 17.22 2.54
N LEU A 151 -5.19 15.95 2.21
CA LEU A 151 -5.19 15.48 0.82
C LEU A 151 -6.56 15.66 0.15
N ALA A 152 -7.63 15.22 0.82
CA ALA A 152 -8.99 15.33 0.28
C ALA A 152 -9.44 16.79 0.15
N ARG A 153 -9.11 17.64 1.13
CA ARG A 153 -9.39 19.07 1.07
C ARG A 153 -8.68 19.74 -0.11
N VAL A 154 -7.38 19.49 -0.27
CA VAL A 154 -6.59 20.10 -1.36
C VAL A 154 -7.00 19.54 -2.74
N ALA A 155 -7.32 18.26 -2.83
CA ALA A 155 -7.87 17.67 -4.05
C ALA A 155 -9.20 18.33 -4.47
N PHE A 156 -10.05 18.69 -3.51
CA PHE A 156 -11.26 19.46 -3.77
C PHE A 156 -10.96 20.91 -4.19
N GLU A 157 -10.01 21.59 -3.52
CA GLU A 157 -9.58 22.95 -3.89
C GLU A 157 -9.03 23.01 -5.33
N TYR A 158 -8.34 21.97 -5.78
CA TYR A 158 -7.84 21.84 -7.16
C TYR A 158 -8.86 21.29 -8.15
N GLY A 159 -10.08 20.96 -7.71
CA GLY A 159 -11.14 20.45 -8.58
C GLY A 159 -10.94 19.02 -9.07
N TYR A 160 -10.02 18.25 -8.47
CA TYR A 160 -9.83 16.83 -8.81
C TYR A 160 -10.99 15.95 -8.32
N ILE A 161 -11.64 16.35 -7.22
CA ILE A 161 -12.78 15.65 -6.63
C ILE A 161 -13.86 16.65 -6.20
N SER A 162 -15.09 16.16 -6.06
CA SER A 162 -16.24 16.93 -5.55
C SER A 162 -16.36 16.85 -4.02
N TYR A 163 -17.22 17.69 -3.45
CA TYR A 163 -17.54 17.62 -2.01
C TYR A 163 -18.17 16.27 -1.61
N SER A 164 -19.03 15.71 -2.45
CA SER A 164 -19.62 14.37 -2.23
C SER A 164 -18.57 13.26 -2.23
N ASP A 165 -17.52 13.41 -3.02
CA ASP A 165 -16.43 12.42 -3.10
C ASP A 165 -15.64 12.35 -1.79
N ILE A 166 -15.49 13.45 -1.07
CA ILE A 166 -14.84 13.48 0.26
C ILE A 166 -15.58 12.56 1.23
N ALA A 167 -16.92 12.64 1.26
CA ALA A 167 -17.73 11.79 2.13
C ALA A 167 -17.62 10.30 1.73
N LEU A 168 -17.66 10.00 0.42
CA LEU A 168 -17.50 8.65 -0.09
C LEU A 168 -16.11 8.06 0.22
N ILE A 169 -15.04 8.84 0.05
CA ILE A 169 -13.67 8.45 0.40
C ILE A 169 -13.59 8.17 1.90
N SER A 170 -14.13 9.05 2.74
CA SER A 170 -14.13 8.87 4.20
C SER A 170 -14.84 7.58 4.63
N TYR A 171 -16.02 7.30 4.05
CA TYR A 171 -16.73 6.04 4.28
C TYR A 171 -15.89 4.82 3.83
N SER A 172 -15.35 4.88 2.61
CA SER A 172 -14.60 3.78 2.00
C SER A 172 -13.30 3.48 2.76
N ARG A 173 -12.66 4.50 3.37
CA ARG A 173 -11.52 4.31 4.28
C ARG A 173 -11.90 3.49 5.51
N LYS A 174 -13.10 3.69 6.09
CA LYS A 174 -13.57 2.91 7.25
C LYS A 174 -13.77 1.44 6.86
N VAL A 175 -14.41 1.20 5.71
CA VAL A 175 -14.58 -0.15 5.15
C VAL A 175 -13.23 -0.82 4.93
N LYS A 176 -12.28 -0.12 4.30
CA LYS A 176 -10.90 -0.61 4.11
C LYS A 176 -10.24 -1.04 5.42
N ASN A 177 -10.28 -0.18 6.43
CA ASN A 177 -9.63 -0.46 7.71
C ASN A 177 -10.28 -1.66 8.42
N ARG A 178 -11.61 -1.75 8.41
CA ARG A 178 -12.36 -2.89 8.96
C ARG A 178 -12.02 -4.19 8.24
N TYR A 179 -11.96 -4.15 6.91
CA TYR A 179 -11.56 -5.29 6.09
C TYR A 179 -10.18 -5.83 6.48
N ARG A 180 -9.20 -4.95 6.68
CA ARG A 180 -7.84 -5.33 7.13
C ARG A 180 -7.80 -5.93 8.52
N MET A 181 -8.78 -5.61 9.37
CA MET A 181 -8.98 -6.22 10.68
C MET A 181 -9.77 -7.54 10.63
N GLY A 182 -10.11 -8.05 9.45
CA GLY A 182 -10.94 -9.25 9.28
C GLY A 182 -12.43 -9.01 9.54
N VAL A 183 -12.88 -7.76 9.54
CA VAL A 183 -14.29 -7.41 9.64
C VAL A 183 -14.83 -7.04 8.26
N TYR A 184 -15.82 -7.79 7.78
CA TYR A 184 -16.31 -7.72 6.42
C TYR A 184 -17.69 -7.06 6.37
N ASP A 185 -17.77 -5.87 5.76
CA ASP A 185 -19.02 -5.12 5.66
C ASP A 185 -19.82 -5.52 4.40
N ASN A 186 -21.13 -5.33 4.44
CA ASN A 186 -21.96 -5.46 3.23
C ASN A 186 -21.87 -4.17 2.41
N VAL A 187 -20.96 -4.16 1.43
CA VAL A 187 -20.67 -2.98 0.61
C VAL A 187 -21.62 -2.93 -0.59
N SER A 188 -22.32 -1.80 -0.75
CA SER A 188 -23.21 -1.60 -1.89
C SER A 188 -22.45 -1.31 -3.19
N HIS A 189 -23.03 -1.69 -4.33
CA HIS A 189 -22.46 -1.36 -5.65
C HIS A 189 -22.30 0.14 -5.88
N HIS A 190 -23.12 0.98 -5.23
CA HIS A 190 -23.01 2.43 -5.32
C HIS A 190 -21.66 2.95 -4.81
N VAL A 191 -21.13 2.36 -3.72
CA VAL A 191 -19.82 2.74 -3.17
C VAL A 191 -18.70 2.44 -4.18
N ILE A 192 -18.71 1.23 -4.74
CA ILE A 192 -17.72 0.79 -5.73
C ILE A 192 -17.79 1.69 -6.98
N ASN A 193 -19.00 1.91 -7.52
CA ASN A 193 -19.19 2.75 -8.70
C ASN A 193 -18.79 4.20 -8.46
N GLY A 194 -19.05 4.75 -7.27
CA GLY A 194 -18.61 6.09 -6.92
C GLY A 194 -17.08 6.20 -6.86
N LEU A 195 -16.39 5.22 -6.27
CA LEU A 195 -14.91 5.20 -6.24
C LEU A 195 -14.32 5.09 -7.66
N ILE A 196 -14.94 4.32 -8.55
CA ILE A 196 -14.54 4.26 -9.97
C ILE A 196 -14.77 5.60 -10.66
N SER A 197 -15.90 6.27 -10.38
CA SER A 197 -16.17 7.60 -10.92
C SER A 197 -15.11 8.61 -10.48
N ILE A 198 -14.68 8.55 -9.23
CA ILE A 198 -13.57 9.38 -8.72
C ILE A 198 -12.28 9.06 -9.50
N LEU A 199 -11.93 7.78 -9.66
CA LEU A 199 -10.74 7.38 -10.44
C LEU A 199 -10.78 7.91 -11.88
N ASN A 200 -11.93 7.78 -12.54
CA ASN A 200 -12.11 8.27 -13.90
C ASN A 200 -11.96 9.80 -13.99
N SER A 201 -12.48 10.52 -12.99
CA SER A 201 -12.35 11.97 -12.89
C SER A 201 -10.89 12.39 -12.72
N VAL A 202 -10.14 11.75 -11.83
CA VAL A 202 -8.73 12.13 -11.56
C VAL A 202 -7.76 11.70 -12.66
N GLN A 203 -8.10 10.67 -13.45
CA GLN A 203 -7.25 10.18 -14.54
C GLN A 203 -7.61 10.76 -15.91
N ASN A 204 -8.80 11.35 -16.05
CA ASN A 204 -9.38 11.72 -17.34
C ASN A 204 -9.46 10.53 -18.33
N GLU A 205 -9.57 9.30 -17.81
CA GLU A 205 -9.70 8.05 -18.57
C GLU A 205 -10.87 7.21 -18.04
N SER A 206 -11.46 6.37 -18.90
CA SER A 206 -12.58 5.52 -18.51
C SER A 206 -12.11 4.14 -18.03
N PHE A 207 -12.05 3.95 -16.72
CA PHE A 207 -11.92 2.64 -16.09
C PHE A 207 -13.30 1.97 -15.95
N LYS A 208 -13.35 0.66 -16.25
CA LYS A 208 -14.54 -0.18 -16.06
C LYS A 208 -14.15 -1.48 -15.39
N LEU A 209 -14.90 -1.88 -14.37
CA LEU A 209 -14.75 -3.19 -13.76
C LEU A 209 -15.19 -4.30 -14.70
N ARG A 210 -14.40 -5.36 -14.75
CA ARG A 210 -14.78 -6.64 -15.35
C ARG A 210 -14.69 -7.72 -14.27
N PHE A 211 -15.67 -8.61 -14.23
CA PHE A 211 -15.65 -9.77 -13.34
C PHE A 211 -15.27 -11.00 -14.17
N LEU A 212 -14.18 -11.66 -13.82
CA LEU A 212 -13.70 -12.87 -14.53
C LEU A 212 -14.10 -14.16 -13.80
N SER A 213 -13.91 -15.29 -14.50
CA SER A 213 -14.19 -16.63 -13.97
C SER A 213 -13.18 -17.06 -12.90
N ASN A 214 -13.61 -17.93 -11.97
CA ASN A 214 -12.76 -18.45 -10.89
C ASN A 214 -11.46 -19.09 -11.39
N LYS A 215 -11.45 -19.70 -12.58
CA LYS A 215 -10.26 -20.35 -13.18
C LYS A 215 -9.16 -19.36 -13.52
N SER A 216 -9.51 -18.14 -13.92
CA SER A 216 -8.53 -17.10 -14.27
C SER A 216 -7.78 -16.57 -13.04
N ILE A 217 -8.44 -16.57 -11.88
CA ILE A 217 -7.92 -16.02 -10.61
C ILE A 217 -6.80 -16.90 -10.06
N LEU A 218 -6.94 -18.23 -10.14
CA LEU A 218 -5.97 -19.18 -9.59
C LEU A 218 -4.57 -19.06 -10.23
N SER A 219 -4.51 -18.67 -11.50
CA SER A 219 -3.24 -18.46 -12.22
C SER A 219 -2.66 -17.06 -12.10
N LEU A 220 -3.35 -16.14 -11.42
CA LEU A 220 -2.99 -14.71 -11.41
C LEU A 220 -1.65 -14.43 -10.72
N PRO A 221 -1.30 -15.03 -9.56
CA PRO A 221 -0.03 -14.73 -8.89
C PRO A 221 1.21 -15.10 -9.69
N GLU A 222 1.11 -16.11 -10.56
CA GLU A 222 2.21 -16.60 -11.41
C GLU A 222 2.50 -15.65 -12.58
N ARG A 223 1.59 -14.72 -12.88
CA ARG A 223 1.76 -13.73 -13.97
C ARG A 223 2.59 -12.52 -13.55
N PHE A 224 2.87 -12.38 -12.26
CA PHE A 224 3.55 -11.22 -11.69
C PHE A 224 4.90 -11.62 -11.11
N ASP A 225 5.83 -10.66 -11.12
CA ASP A 225 7.17 -10.87 -10.57
C ASP A 225 7.10 -11.34 -9.12
N ASN A 226 7.92 -12.34 -8.79
CA ASN A 226 8.06 -12.83 -7.44
C ASN A 226 8.52 -11.68 -6.52
N GLY A 227 7.79 -11.42 -5.44
CA GLY A 227 8.13 -10.30 -4.56
C GLY A 227 7.28 -9.05 -4.76
N SER A 228 6.54 -8.98 -5.87
CA SER A 228 5.85 -7.75 -6.25
C SER A 228 4.56 -7.54 -5.47
N TYR A 229 4.20 -6.27 -5.28
CA TYR A 229 2.91 -5.90 -4.71
C TYR A 229 1.72 -6.41 -5.56
N LYS A 230 1.90 -6.50 -6.89
CA LYS A 230 0.93 -7.12 -7.80
C LYS A 230 0.71 -8.61 -7.46
N GLN A 231 1.78 -9.35 -7.23
CA GLN A 231 1.69 -10.75 -6.80
C GLN A 231 0.98 -10.89 -5.45
N LEU A 232 1.28 -10.00 -4.49
CA LEU A 232 0.62 -10.01 -3.18
C LEU A 232 -0.90 -9.82 -3.29
N LYS A 233 -1.34 -8.84 -4.09
CA LYS A 233 -2.76 -8.59 -4.33
C LYS A 233 -3.43 -9.72 -5.12
N ALA A 234 -2.70 -10.38 -6.01
CA ALA A 234 -3.19 -11.60 -6.65
C ALA A 234 -3.41 -12.76 -5.65
N LEU A 235 -2.52 -12.93 -4.66
CA LEU A 235 -2.71 -13.90 -3.58
C LEU A 235 -3.88 -13.55 -2.66
N GLU A 236 -4.09 -12.26 -2.39
CA GLU A 236 -5.27 -11.78 -1.66
C GLU A 236 -6.58 -12.08 -2.40
N ALA A 237 -6.60 -11.96 -3.73
CA ALA A 237 -7.73 -12.37 -4.55
C ALA A 237 -8.03 -13.88 -4.44
N ILE A 238 -7.00 -14.73 -4.34
CA ILE A 238 -7.17 -16.17 -4.06
C ILE A 238 -7.75 -16.38 -2.66
N CYS A 239 -7.23 -15.71 -1.63
CA CYS A 239 -7.77 -15.80 -0.28
C CYS A 239 -9.25 -15.40 -0.25
N CYS A 240 -9.62 -14.33 -0.95
CA CYS A 240 -11.01 -13.89 -1.11
C CYS A 240 -11.88 -14.93 -1.82
N LEU A 241 -11.36 -15.62 -2.85
CA LEU A 241 -12.07 -16.68 -3.57
C LEU A 241 -12.45 -17.83 -2.65
N TYR A 242 -11.49 -18.28 -1.83
CA TYR A 242 -11.67 -19.35 -0.86
C TYR A 242 -12.20 -18.87 0.47
N SER A 243 -12.77 -17.65 0.53
CA SER A 243 -13.43 -17.17 1.73
C SER A 243 -12.55 -17.09 2.98
N PHE A 244 -11.24 -16.87 2.79
CA PHE A 244 -10.23 -16.89 3.84
C PHE A 244 -10.20 -18.23 4.60
N ASP A 245 -10.32 -19.34 3.87
CA ASP A 245 -10.20 -20.70 4.40
C ASP A 245 -8.89 -20.88 5.20
N PRO A 246 -8.92 -21.49 6.41
CA PRO A 246 -7.73 -21.71 7.22
C PRO A 246 -6.60 -22.49 6.51
N SER A 247 -6.91 -23.32 5.51
CA SER A 247 -5.89 -23.99 4.68
C SER A 247 -4.99 -23.01 3.92
N LEU A 248 -5.41 -21.76 3.76
CA LEU A 248 -4.63 -20.68 3.15
C LEU A 248 -3.94 -19.76 4.18
N MET A 249 -3.89 -20.15 5.46
CA MET A 249 -3.26 -19.36 6.54
C MET A 249 -1.88 -18.77 6.15
N PRO A 250 -0.96 -19.51 5.51
CA PRO A 250 0.33 -18.95 5.10
C PRO A 250 0.21 -17.75 4.14
N TYR A 251 -0.75 -17.79 3.21
CA TYR A 251 -1.03 -16.67 2.30
C TYR A 251 -1.76 -15.53 3.01
N MET A 252 -2.66 -15.85 3.94
CA MET A 252 -3.39 -14.85 4.71
C MET A 252 -2.48 -14.04 5.63
N GLU A 253 -1.47 -14.67 6.25
CA GLU A 253 -0.46 -13.98 7.04
C GLU A 253 0.37 -13.02 6.18
N LEU A 254 0.76 -13.45 4.97
CA LEU A 254 1.49 -12.60 4.03
C LEU A 254 0.66 -11.38 3.57
N VAL A 255 -0.64 -11.58 3.31
CA VAL A 255 -1.57 -10.53 2.88
C VAL A 255 -1.87 -9.51 3.98
N LYS A 256 -1.86 -9.93 5.25
CA LYS A 256 -2.16 -9.07 6.41
C LYS A 256 -1.07 -8.03 6.71
N ASP A 257 0.19 -8.26 6.33
CA ASP A 257 1.30 -7.31 6.48
C ASP A 257 1.99 -7.02 5.14
N PRO A 258 1.34 -6.25 4.25
CA PRO A 258 1.89 -5.92 2.95
C PRO A 258 3.10 -4.98 3.09
N ASN A 259 4.31 -5.52 2.96
CA ASN A 259 5.53 -4.70 2.87
C ASN A 259 6.00 -4.52 1.42
N TYR A 260 6.79 -3.49 1.17
CA TYR A 260 7.36 -3.17 -0.16
C TYR A 260 8.32 -4.25 -0.72
N ALA A 261 8.55 -5.36 -0.01
CA ALA A 261 9.51 -6.41 -0.33
C ALA A 261 8.92 -7.84 -0.12
N CYS A 262 7.63 -8.05 -0.39
CA CYS A 262 6.92 -9.31 -0.13
C CYS A 262 7.33 -10.47 -1.05
N ALA A 263 8.48 -11.10 -0.83
CA ALA A 263 8.92 -12.30 -1.55
C ALA A 263 8.06 -13.53 -1.21
N THR A 264 7.42 -14.15 -2.22
CA THR A 264 6.62 -15.39 -2.05
C THR A 264 7.49 -16.64 -1.93
N SER A 265 8.82 -16.51 -2.07
CA SER A 265 9.79 -17.59 -1.80
C SER A 265 9.78 -18.09 -0.36
N ALA A 266 9.19 -17.34 0.58
CA ALA A 266 8.98 -17.80 1.95
C ALA A 266 7.94 -18.95 2.04
N LEU A 267 7.01 -19.05 1.09
CA LEU A 267 5.91 -20.02 1.11
C LEU A 267 6.31 -21.37 0.51
N THR A 268 7.22 -21.40 -0.47
CA THR A 268 7.71 -22.64 -1.09
C THR A 268 8.64 -23.45 -0.18
N ASN A 269 9.30 -22.80 0.79
CA ASN A 269 10.14 -23.49 1.77
C ASN A 269 9.31 -24.10 2.92
N ALA A 270 8.17 -23.52 3.27
CA ALA A 270 7.24 -24.09 4.26
C ALA A 270 6.57 -25.38 3.74
N SER A 271 6.22 -25.43 2.45
CA SER A 271 5.63 -26.63 1.81
C SER A 271 6.64 -27.74 1.50
N ARG A 272 7.95 -27.47 1.54
CA ARG A 272 9.01 -28.49 1.36
C ARG A 272 9.54 -29.06 2.68
N GLY A 273 9.19 -28.46 3.82
CA GLY A 273 9.58 -28.93 5.15
C GLY A 273 8.67 -30.01 5.75
N THR A 274 7.58 -30.38 5.10
CA THR A 274 6.59 -31.36 5.62
C THR A 274 6.47 -32.62 4.76
N VAL A 275 7.46 -32.92 3.91
CA VAL A 275 7.60 -34.22 3.25
C VAL A 275 9.01 -34.74 3.50
N ASN A 276 9.28 -35.09 4.75
CA ASN A 276 10.24 -36.10 5.20
C ASN A 276 10.15 -36.17 6.74
N ALA A 277 9.11 -36.83 7.22
CA ALA A 277 9.05 -37.48 8.52
C ALA A 277 8.30 -38.80 8.32
#